data_AF-A0A4Q1SHE5-F1
#
_entry.id   AF-A0A4Q1SHE5-F1
#
_cell.length_a   1.000
_cell.length_b   1.000
_cell.length_c   1.000
_cell.angle_alpha   90.00
_cell.angle_beta   90.00
_cell.angle_gamma   90.00
#
_symmetry.space_group_name_H-M   'P 1'
#
loop_
_entity.id
_entity.type
_entity.pdbx_description
1 polymer ?
#
loop_
_entity_poly.entity_id
_entity_poly.type
_entity_poly.pdbx_seq_one_letter_code
_entity_poly.pdbx_strand_id
1 'polypeptide(L)'
;MVLPILTASVVLLLFGYAVYWRRSQSRRRAKDWDSIVARLRSNSEFGFAEVTERYLYSDQINATPADIWRRIDGANGLWAMFTNAGVLLELADYASEHGENVPEQLIEELRSDALQLRVAVLISLVKYGFSRSGVAASVHAHRAASAYSAMLAHMTMLFQEHSTLFFPRFLESM
;
A
#
# COMPACT_ATOMS: atom_id res chain seq x y z
N MET A 1 -32.93 24.66 5.94
CA MET A 1 -33.15 23.22 5.66
C MET A 1 -31.94 22.51 5.03
N VAL A 2 -30.83 23.19 4.74
CA VAL A 2 -29.61 22.58 4.14
C VAL A 2 -28.78 21.80 5.17
N LEU A 3 -28.75 22.27 6.42
CA LEU A 3 -28.02 21.63 7.53
C LEU A 3 -28.43 20.16 7.80
N PRO A 4 -29.73 19.80 7.89
CA PRO A 4 -30.14 18.40 8.11
C PRO A 4 -29.89 17.49 6.90
N ILE A 5 -29.84 18.04 5.69
CA ILE A 5 -29.54 17.25 4.48
C ILE A 5 -28.05 16.92 4.42
N LEU A 6 -27.19 17.88 4.77
CA LEU A 6 -25.74 17.66 4.87
C LEU A 6 -25.39 16.63 5.96
N THR A 7 -25.98 16.73 7.14
CA THR A 7 -25.73 15.75 8.21
C THR A 7 -26.22 14.36 7.83
N ALA A 8 -27.41 14.24 7.22
CA ALA A 8 -27.92 12.96 6.73
C ALA A 8 -26.99 12.35 5.67
N SER A 9 -26.44 13.18 4.78
CA SER A 9 -25.51 12.75 3.72
C SER A 9 -24.17 12.25 4.30
N VAL A 10 -23.62 12.97 5.28
CA VAL A 10 -22.38 12.57 5.98
C VAL A 10 -22.60 11.27 6.77
N VAL A 11 -23.72 11.13 7.47
CA VAL A 11 -24.05 9.91 8.22
C VAL A 11 -24.23 8.72 7.28
N LEU A 12 -24.89 8.89 6.13
CA LEU A 12 -25.03 7.85 5.11
C LEU A 12 -23.67 7.42 4.53
N LEU A 13 -22.78 8.37 4.25
CA LEU A 13 -21.43 8.10 3.76
C LEU A 13 -20.60 7.35 4.82
N LEU A 14 -20.65 7.78 6.08
CA LEU A 14 -19.95 7.12 7.19
C LEU A 14 -20.50 5.71 7.43
N PHE A 15 -21.82 5.53 7.37
CA PHE A 15 -22.47 4.23 7.56
C PHE A 15 -22.15 3.29 6.38
N GLY A 16 -22.22 3.79 5.14
CA GLY A 16 -21.82 3.05 3.95
C GLY A 16 -20.35 2.64 3.98
N TYR A 17 -19.46 3.56 4.39
CA TYR A 17 -18.04 3.28 4.60
C TYR A 17 -17.81 2.23 5.69
N ALA A 18 -18.52 2.33 6.82
CA ALA A 18 -18.42 1.36 7.91
C ALA A 18 -18.93 -0.04 7.52
N VAL A 19 -20.01 -0.12 6.73
CA VAL A 19 -20.53 -1.40 6.20
C VAL A 19 -19.57 -1.99 5.16
N TYR A 20 -19.01 -1.17 4.28
CA TYR A 20 -17.96 -1.58 3.34
C TYR A 20 -16.72 -2.08 4.08
N TRP A 21 -16.28 -1.34 5.11
CA TRP A 21 -15.16 -1.71 5.98
C TRP A 21 -15.41 -3.02 6.72
N ARG A 22 -16.60 -3.19 7.33
CA ARG A 22 -16.98 -4.45 8.00
C ARG A 22 -17.08 -5.62 7.03
N ARG A 23 -17.59 -5.43 5.82
CA ARG A 23 -17.62 -6.49 4.80
C ARG A 23 -16.22 -6.83 4.31
N SER A 24 -15.35 -5.85 4.16
CA SER A 24 -13.94 -6.06 3.84
C SER A 24 -13.27 -6.87 4.96
N GLN A 25 -13.45 -6.47 6.22
CA GLN A 25 -12.94 -7.17 7.42
C GLN A 25 -13.49 -8.59 7.55
N SER A 26 -14.79 -8.80 7.35
CA SER A 26 -15.40 -10.13 7.40
C SER A 26 -14.94 -11.04 6.27
N ARG A 27 -14.61 -10.48 5.09
CA ARG A 27 -13.99 -11.25 4.01
C ARG A 27 -12.51 -11.53 4.28
N ARG A 28 -11.83 -10.76 5.15
CA ARG A 28 -10.43 -11.00 5.55
C ARG A 28 -10.29 -12.20 6.50
N ARG A 29 -11.23 -12.36 7.45
CA ARG A 29 -11.25 -13.47 8.43
C ARG A 29 -11.41 -14.89 7.87
N ALA A 30 -11.58 -15.05 6.56
CA ALA A 30 -11.76 -16.35 5.90
C ALA A 30 -10.74 -16.59 4.77
N LYS A 31 -9.67 -15.79 4.70
CA LYS A 31 -8.70 -15.88 3.61
C LYS A 31 -7.49 -16.70 4.02
N ASP A 32 -7.27 -17.78 3.28
CA ASP A 32 -6.00 -18.50 3.28
C ASP A 32 -4.88 -17.59 2.75
N TRP A 33 -3.69 -17.74 3.31
CA TRP A 33 -2.46 -17.08 2.88
C TRP A 33 -2.31 -16.99 1.36
N ASP A 34 -2.51 -18.11 0.67
CA ASP A 34 -2.35 -18.22 -0.78
C ASP A 34 -3.36 -17.36 -1.56
N SER A 35 -4.56 -17.15 -1.00
CA SER A 35 -5.58 -16.28 -1.60
C SER A 35 -5.25 -14.79 -1.44
N ILE A 36 -4.50 -14.42 -0.40
CA ILE A 36 -4.04 -13.05 -0.16
C ILE A 36 -2.86 -12.76 -1.08
N VAL A 37 -1.87 -13.65 -1.11
CA VAL A 37 -0.69 -13.56 -1.98
C VAL A 37 -1.07 -13.56 -3.46
N ALA A 38 -2.03 -14.37 -3.91
CA ALA A 38 -2.47 -14.37 -5.31
C ALA A 38 -3.03 -13.03 -5.81
N ARG A 39 -3.40 -12.11 -4.90
CA ARG A 39 -3.85 -10.75 -5.23
C ARG A 39 -2.72 -9.72 -5.21
N LEU A 40 -1.57 -10.07 -4.65
CA LEU A 40 -0.39 -9.22 -4.69
C LEU A 40 0.06 -9.18 -6.15
N ARG A 41 0.02 -8.00 -6.77
CA ARG A 41 0.61 -7.84 -8.11
C ARG A 41 2.11 -7.94 -7.94
N SER A 42 2.75 -8.84 -8.69
CA SER A 42 4.17 -9.11 -8.48
C SER A 42 4.99 -7.84 -8.69
N ASN A 43 6.00 -7.63 -7.84
CA ASN A 43 6.92 -6.51 -8.03
C ASN A 43 7.75 -6.69 -9.31
N SER A 44 7.83 -7.92 -9.84
CA SER A 44 8.48 -8.25 -11.11
C SER A 44 7.73 -7.73 -12.34
N GLU A 45 6.40 -7.56 -12.28
CA GLU A 45 5.61 -7.03 -13.40
C GLU A 45 5.78 -5.50 -13.56
N PHE A 46 6.15 -4.79 -12.48
CA PHE A 46 6.16 -3.32 -12.44
C PHE A 46 7.48 -2.66 -12.03
N GLY A 47 8.61 -3.36 -12.13
CA GLY A 47 9.94 -2.80 -11.83
C GLY A 47 10.10 -2.33 -10.37
N PHE A 48 9.19 -2.72 -9.48
CA PHE A 48 9.19 -2.27 -8.09
C PHE A 48 10.38 -2.82 -7.34
N ALA A 49 10.92 -3.99 -7.69
CA ALA A 49 12.14 -4.52 -7.09
C ALA A 49 13.32 -3.54 -7.23
N GLU A 50 13.53 -2.98 -8.43
CA GLU A 50 14.63 -2.04 -8.69
C GLU A 50 14.40 -0.68 -8.01
N VAL A 51 13.13 -0.25 -7.88
CA VAL A 51 12.78 0.97 -7.15
C VAL A 51 12.99 0.76 -5.65
N THR A 52 12.49 -0.34 -5.10
CA THR A 52 12.52 -0.63 -3.68
C THR A 52 13.94 -0.93 -3.20
N GLU A 53 14.73 -1.71 -3.95
CA GLU A 53 16.15 -1.96 -3.67
C GLU A 53 16.95 -0.65 -3.61
N ARG A 54 16.70 0.26 -4.56
CA ARG A 54 17.36 1.56 -4.59
C ARG A 54 16.94 2.47 -3.43
N TYR A 55 15.69 2.41 -2.99
CA TYR A 55 15.24 3.20 -1.83
C TYR A 55 15.61 2.57 -0.48
N LEU A 56 15.68 1.23 -0.38
CA LEU A 56 16.10 0.54 0.85
C LEU A 56 17.62 0.59 1.06
N TYR A 57 18.42 0.52 -0.02
CA TYR A 57 19.88 0.37 0.09
C TYR A 57 20.70 1.59 -0.35
N SER A 58 20.15 2.49 -1.17
CA SER A 58 20.85 3.72 -1.52
C SER A 58 20.15 4.93 -0.92
N ASP A 59 20.70 5.38 0.20
CA ASP A 59 20.41 6.66 0.83
C ASP A 59 20.44 7.77 -0.26
N GLN A 60 19.25 8.26 -0.63
CA GLN A 60 18.98 9.41 -1.50
C GLN A 60 19.89 9.58 -2.73
N ILE A 61 19.69 8.81 -3.81
CA ILE A 61 20.50 9.01 -5.04
C ILE A 61 19.64 9.38 -6.27
N ASN A 62 19.72 10.65 -6.66
CA ASN A 62 19.72 11.26 -8.01
C ASN A 62 18.77 10.74 -9.11
N ALA A 63 17.77 9.92 -8.81
CA ALA A 63 16.74 9.56 -9.78
C ALA A 63 15.83 10.78 -9.97
N THR A 64 15.79 11.34 -11.17
CA THR A 64 14.86 12.44 -11.43
C THR A 64 13.44 11.89 -11.29
N PRO A 65 12.47 12.70 -10.82
CA PRO A 65 11.09 12.26 -10.73
C PRO A 65 10.57 11.59 -12.03
N ALA A 66 11.01 12.07 -13.20
CA ALA A 66 10.66 11.52 -14.50
C ALA A 66 11.18 10.09 -14.72
N ASP A 67 12.36 9.76 -14.20
CA ASP A 67 12.94 8.42 -14.27
C ASP A 67 12.12 7.43 -13.44
N ILE A 68 11.67 7.85 -12.25
CA ILE A 68 10.81 7.04 -11.38
C ILE A 68 9.48 6.78 -12.08
N TRP A 69 8.86 7.82 -12.64
CA TRP A 69 7.58 7.70 -13.36
C TRP A 69 7.65 6.66 -14.48
N ARG A 70 8.72 6.67 -15.28
CA ARG A 70 8.89 5.71 -16.38
C ARG A 70 9.16 4.28 -15.88
N ARG A 71 9.87 4.14 -14.77
CA ARG A 71 10.22 2.83 -14.18
C ARG A 71 9.02 2.14 -13.52
N ILE A 72 8.13 2.89 -12.89
CA ILE A 72 6.90 2.36 -12.29
C ILE A 72 5.76 2.16 -13.31
N ASP A 73 6.04 2.17 -14.62
CA ASP A 73 5.01 2.12 -15.67
C ASP A 73 3.91 3.20 -15.52
N GLY A 74 4.30 4.38 -15.01
CA GLY A 74 3.42 5.55 -14.83
C GLY A 74 2.19 5.28 -13.96
N ALA A 75 1.00 5.57 -14.50
CA ALA A 75 -0.25 5.45 -13.76
C ALA A 75 -0.62 4.00 -13.40
N ASN A 76 -0.18 3.02 -14.20
CA ASN A 76 -0.46 1.61 -13.96
C ASN A 76 0.27 1.10 -12.72
N GLY A 77 1.57 1.38 -12.58
CA GLY A 77 2.28 0.96 -11.37
C GLY A 77 1.90 1.78 -10.15
N LEU A 78 1.52 3.05 -10.29
CA LEU A 78 0.87 3.76 -9.17
C LEU A 78 -0.39 3.03 -8.69
N TRP A 79 -1.26 2.62 -9.61
CA TRP A 79 -2.46 1.87 -9.25
C TRP A 79 -2.15 0.49 -8.65
N ALA A 80 -1.10 -0.18 -9.14
CA ALA A 80 -0.60 -1.42 -8.55
C ALA A 80 -0.08 -1.20 -7.12
N MET A 81 0.69 -0.14 -6.84
CA MET A 81 1.14 0.23 -5.49
C MET A 81 -0.06 0.47 -4.55
N PHE A 82 -1.09 1.18 -5.00
CA PHE A 82 -2.32 1.39 -4.21
C PHE A 82 -3.03 0.08 -3.84
N THR A 83 -3.07 -0.84 -4.80
CA THR A 83 -3.68 -2.17 -4.63
C THR A 83 -2.84 -3.01 -3.68
N ASN A 84 -1.53 -3.09 -3.92
CA ASN A 84 -0.57 -3.84 -3.11
C ASN A 84 -0.54 -3.35 -1.66
N ALA A 85 -0.60 -2.03 -1.40
CA ALA A 85 -0.75 -1.49 -0.04
C ALA A 85 -1.92 -2.10 0.73
N GLY A 86 -3.03 -2.38 0.02
CA GLY A 86 -4.18 -3.06 0.62
C GLY A 86 -3.93 -4.52 0.93
N VAL A 87 -3.28 -5.22 0.00
CA VAL A 87 -2.97 -6.66 0.14
C VAL A 87 -1.91 -6.88 1.21
N LEU A 88 -0.87 -6.06 1.26
CA LEU A 88 0.15 -6.05 2.30
C LEU A 88 -0.49 -5.85 3.68
N LEU A 89 -1.43 -4.92 3.82
CA LEU A 89 -2.14 -4.76 5.09
C LEU A 89 -2.97 -6.01 5.48
N GLU A 90 -3.56 -6.70 4.48
CA GLU A 90 -4.24 -7.98 4.74
C GLU A 90 -3.26 -9.08 5.16
N LEU A 91 -2.02 -9.09 4.64
CA LEU A 91 -0.96 -10.00 5.08
C LEU A 91 -0.50 -9.68 6.51
N ALA A 92 -0.37 -8.40 6.88
CA ALA A 92 -0.04 -7.99 8.24
C ALA A 92 -1.14 -8.37 9.24
N ASP A 93 -2.41 -8.15 8.88
CA ASP A 93 -3.55 -8.60 9.71
C ASP A 93 -3.52 -10.14 9.87
N TYR A 94 -3.26 -10.90 8.79
CA TYR A 94 -3.15 -12.36 8.85
C TYR A 94 -1.98 -12.82 9.73
N ALA A 95 -0.81 -12.19 9.60
CA ALA A 95 0.37 -12.46 10.42
C ALA A 95 0.14 -12.10 11.89
N SER A 96 -0.62 -11.04 12.18
CA SER A 96 -1.00 -10.70 13.56
C SER A 96 -1.95 -11.73 14.18
N GLU A 97 -2.81 -12.37 13.40
CA GLU A 97 -3.74 -13.40 13.88
C GLU A 97 -3.06 -14.78 14.08
N HIS A 98 -2.00 -15.07 13.32
CA HIS A 98 -1.34 -16.39 13.30
C HIS A 98 0.12 -16.40 13.78
N GLY A 99 0.72 -15.23 14.01
CA GLY A 99 2.09 -15.04 14.48
C GLY A 99 2.21 -14.97 15.99
N GLU A 100 3.43 -15.08 16.50
CA GLU A 100 3.70 -15.02 17.94
C GLU A 100 4.09 -13.59 18.36
N ASN A 101 3.38 -13.05 19.36
CA ASN A 101 3.71 -11.77 20.02
C ASN A 101 3.97 -10.61 19.05
N VAL A 102 3.14 -10.47 18.02
CA VAL A 102 3.23 -9.32 17.11
C VAL A 102 2.88 -8.04 17.87
N PRO A 103 3.77 -7.03 17.91
CA PRO A 103 3.50 -5.78 18.61
C PRO A 103 2.42 -4.97 17.88
N GLU A 104 1.40 -4.54 18.62
CA GLU A 104 0.28 -3.74 18.07
C GLU A 104 0.78 -2.43 17.44
N GLN A 105 1.88 -1.87 17.95
CA GLN A 105 2.53 -0.68 17.43
C GLN A 105 3.00 -0.86 15.97
N LEU A 106 3.61 -2.01 15.64
CA LEU A 106 4.11 -2.29 14.29
C LEU A 106 2.95 -2.45 13.28
N ILE A 107 1.82 -3.03 13.72
CA ILE A 107 0.61 -3.12 12.89
C ILE A 107 0.00 -1.74 12.63
N GLU A 108 0.00 -0.85 13.63
CA GLU A 108 -0.50 0.51 13.47
C GLU A 108 0.42 1.37 12.59
N GLU A 109 1.74 1.18 12.69
CA GLU A 109 2.72 1.77 11.75
C GLU A 109 2.47 1.31 10.32
N LEU A 110 2.25 0.01 10.10
CA LEU A 110 1.89 -0.54 8.79
C LEU A 110 0.57 0.03 8.24
N ARG A 111 -0.42 0.28 9.11
CA ARG A 111 -1.68 0.95 8.72
C ARG A 111 -1.44 2.40 8.33
N SER A 112 -0.61 3.12 9.09
CA SER A 112 -0.21 4.50 8.78
C SER A 112 0.50 4.56 7.43
N ASP A 113 1.48 3.68 7.18
CA ASP A 113 2.22 3.60 5.92
C ASP A 113 1.32 3.29 4.74
N ALA A 114 0.42 2.32 4.89
CA ALA A 114 -0.56 1.98 3.85
C ALA A 114 -1.45 3.19 3.50
N LEU A 115 -1.87 3.96 4.51
CA LEU A 115 -2.68 5.15 4.29
C LEU A 115 -1.88 6.25 3.60
N GLN A 116 -0.66 6.52 4.06
CA GLN A 116 0.23 7.52 3.46
C GLN A 116 0.52 7.21 1.99
N LEU A 117 0.85 5.96 1.68
CA LEU A 117 1.06 5.48 0.32
C LEU A 117 -0.18 5.67 -0.55
N ARG A 118 -1.35 5.22 -0.06
CA ARG A 118 -2.60 5.33 -0.83
C ARG A 118 -2.97 6.77 -1.12
N VAL A 119 -2.80 7.67 -0.16
CA VAL A 119 -3.03 9.11 -0.35
C VAL A 119 -2.04 9.68 -1.37
N ALA A 120 -0.75 9.35 -1.26
CA ALA A 120 0.27 9.80 -2.21
C ALA A 120 -0.03 9.33 -3.65
N VAL A 121 -0.46 8.08 -3.83
CA VAL A 121 -0.88 7.54 -5.12
C VAL A 121 -2.10 8.29 -5.66
N LEU A 122 -3.16 8.46 -4.85
CA LEU A 122 -4.38 9.14 -5.30
C LEU A 122 -4.10 10.58 -5.74
N ILE A 123 -3.30 11.32 -4.98
CA ILE A 123 -2.87 12.68 -5.36
C ILE A 123 -2.10 12.64 -6.69
N SER A 124 -1.22 11.65 -6.88
CA SER A 124 -0.45 11.48 -8.13
C SER A 124 -1.37 11.24 -9.33
N LEU A 125 -2.35 10.33 -9.18
CA LEU A 125 -3.31 9.99 -10.25
C LEU A 125 -4.24 11.16 -10.59
N VAL A 126 -4.74 11.87 -9.57
CA VAL A 126 -5.55 13.08 -9.74
C VAL A 126 -4.76 14.12 -10.52
N LYS A 127 -3.52 14.41 -10.12
CA LYS A 127 -2.67 15.37 -10.83
C LYS A 127 -2.34 14.93 -12.26
N TYR A 128 -2.08 13.65 -12.49
CA TYR A 128 -1.88 13.13 -13.84
C TYR A 128 -3.13 13.34 -14.71
N GLY A 129 -4.32 13.03 -14.19
CA GLY A 129 -5.59 13.18 -14.89
C GLY A 129 -5.96 14.64 -15.20
N PHE A 130 -5.73 15.56 -14.25
CA PHE A 130 -6.09 16.98 -14.41
C PHE A 130 -5.03 17.81 -15.15
N SER A 131 -3.74 17.55 -14.92
CA SER A 131 -2.67 18.39 -15.46
C SER A 131 -2.12 17.89 -16.80
N ARG A 132 -2.34 16.61 -17.18
CA ARG A 132 -1.71 15.92 -18.32
C ARG A 132 -0.18 16.12 -18.43
N SER A 133 0.49 16.67 -17.41
CA SER A 133 1.91 16.98 -17.40
C SER A 133 2.64 15.95 -16.54
N GLY A 134 3.52 15.18 -17.18
CA GLY A 134 4.31 14.14 -16.50
C GLY A 134 5.18 14.69 -15.36
N VAL A 135 5.56 15.98 -15.42
CA VAL A 135 6.43 16.62 -14.43
C VAL A 135 5.73 16.78 -13.07
N ALA A 136 4.48 17.24 -13.02
CA ALA A 136 3.76 17.36 -11.75
C ALA A 136 3.40 15.98 -11.17
N ALA A 137 3.06 15.01 -12.02
CA ALA A 137 2.76 13.64 -11.61
C ALA A 137 4.01 12.92 -11.06
N SER A 138 5.18 13.22 -11.62
CA SER A 138 6.44 12.58 -11.25
C SER A 138 6.92 12.87 -9.84
N VAL A 139 6.72 14.10 -9.33
CA VAL A 139 7.13 14.47 -7.96
C VAL A 139 6.31 13.72 -6.91
N HIS A 140 5.02 13.50 -7.18
CA HIS A 140 4.15 12.74 -6.26
C HIS A 140 4.37 11.23 -6.41
N ALA A 141 4.77 10.76 -7.60
CA ALA A 141 5.20 9.39 -7.81
C ALA A 141 6.46 9.03 -7.00
N HIS A 142 7.42 9.96 -6.89
CA HIS A 142 8.58 9.78 -5.99
C HIS A 142 8.12 9.57 -4.54
N ARG A 143 7.15 10.37 -4.06
CA ARG A 143 6.59 10.23 -2.71
C ARG A 143 5.83 8.92 -2.51
N ALA A 144 5.15 8.43 -3.54
CA ALA A 144 4.51 7.12 -3.52
C ALA A 144 5.55 5.99 -3.45
N ALA A 145 6.61 6.06 -4.26
CA ALA A 145 7.69 5.08 -4.26
C ALA A 145 8.42 5.00 -2.91
N SER A 146 8.70 6.15 -2.30
CA SER A 146 9.33 6.19 -0.97
C SER A 146 8.43 5.59 0.12
N ALA A 147 7.13 5.92 0.10
CA ALA A 147 6.16 5.37 1.05
C ALA A 147 5.96 3.86 0.87
N TYR A 148 5.98 3.36 -0.38
CA TYR A 148 5.91 1.92 -0.66
C TYR A 148 7.14 1.19 -0.14
N SER A 149 8.33 1.79 -0.29
CA SER A 149 9.58 1.19 0.20
C SER A 149 9.62 1.10 1.72
N ALA A 150 9.18 2.15 2.43
CA ALA A 150 9.05 2.12 3.88
C ALA A 150 8.08 1.02 4.35
N MET A 151 6.91 0.92 3.69
CA MET A 151 5.93 -0.12 3.99
C MET A 151 6.49 -1.53 3.81
N LEU A 152 7.28 -1.77 2.77
CA LEU A 152 7.92 -3.06 2.52
C LEU A 152 9.03 -3.37 3.53
N ALA A 153 9.79 -2.38 3.98
CA ALA A 153 10.78 -2.56 5.04
C ALA A 153 10.12 -2.99 6.35
N HIS A 154 9.06 -2.29 6.79
CA HIS A 154 8.33 -2.66 8.02
C HIS A 154 7.61 -4.01 7.88
N MET A 155 7.11 -4.36 6.69
CA MET A 155 6.55 -5.69 6.44
C MET A 155 7.59 -6.80 6.55
N THR A 156 8.78 -6.56 6.03
CA THR A 156 9.91 -7.49 6.09
C THR A 156 10.31 -7.72 7.55
N MET A 157 10.40 -6.65 8.35
CA MET A 157 10.66 -6.71 9.79
C MET A 157 9.58 -7.51 10.54
N LEU A 158 8.30 -7.25 10.27
CA LEU A 158 7.18 -8.00 10.85
C LEU A 158 7.33 -9.51 10.64
N PHE A 159 7.59 -9.93 9.40
CA PHE A 159 7.73 -11.35 9.09
C PHE A 159 9.02 -11.95 9.62
N GLN A 160 10.14 -11.22 9.56
CA GLN A 160 11.42 -11.71 10.05
C GLN A 160 11.45 -11.87 11.57
N GLU A 161 10.83 -10.97 12.33
CA GLU A 161 10.94 -10.94 13.79
C GLU A 161 9.78 -11.67 14.48
N HIS A 162 8.57 -11.63 13.92
CA HIS A 162 7.35 -12.10 14.60
C HIS A 162 6.58 -13.18 13.84
N SER A 163 7.01 -13.54 12.64
CA SER A 163 6.35 -14.53 11.80
C SER A 163 7.36 -15.28 10.93
N THR A 164 8.45 -15.75 11.56
CA THR A 164 9.60 -16.41 10.91
C THR A 164 9.20 -17.59 10.02
N LEU A 165 8.12 -18.30 10.38
CA LEU A 165 7.56 -19.41 9.61
C LEU A 165 6.95 -18.96 8.27
N PHE A 166 6.41 -17.73 8.22
CA PHE A 166 5.80 -17.15 7.02
C PHE A 166 6.78 -16.29 6.19
N PHE A 167 7.94 -15.94 6.75
CA PHE A 167 8.95 -15.11 6.08
C PHE A 167 9.43 -15.67 4.73
N PRO A 168 9.78 -16.97 4.58
CA PRO A 168 10.17 -17.52 3.27
C PRO A 168 9.05 -17.42 2.24
N ARG A 169 7.81 -17.72 2.64
CA ARG A 169 6.63 -17.64 1.77
C ARG A 169 6.30 -16.20 1.35
N PHE A 170 6.60 -15.23 2.22
CA PHE A 170 6.47 -13.82 1.91
C PHE A 170 7.50 -13.39 0.85
N LEU A 171 8.76 -13.79 1.00
CA LEU A 171 9.81 -13.49 0.01
C LEU A 171 9.51 -14.12 -1.36
N GLU A 172 8.99 -15.34 -1.40
CA GLU A 172 8.58 -16.01 -2.66
C GLU A 172 7.42 -15.30 -3.37
N SER A 173 6.61 -14.53 -2.63
CA SER A 173 5.43 -13.85 -3.16
C SER A 173 5.70 -12.45 -3.74
N MET A 174 6.86 -11.88 -3.42
CA MET A 174 7.22 -10.49 -3.71
C MET A 174 7.90 -10.35 -5.07
#